data_AF-A0A355G5Z7-F1
#
_entry.id   AF-A0A355G5Z7-F1
#
_cell.length_a   1.000
_cell.length_b   1.000
_cell.length_c   1.000
_cell.angle_alpha   90.00
_cell.angle_beta   90.00
_cell.angle_gamma   90.00
#
_symmetry.space_group_name_H-M   'P 1'
#
loop_
_entity.id
_entity.type
_entity.pdbx_description
1 polymer ?
#
loop_
_entity_poly.entity_id
_entity_poly.type
_entity_poly.pdbx_seq_one_letter_code
_entity_poly.pdbx_strand_id
1 'polypeptide(L)'
;MKQSTLIWTILMVAGGAFLLFQASKGNGRVYVREIPVEAQASQPEGEEQVYRWTRYQQVTEAEKGEPDVRFSLSRTLGLWVAAFSTLAIFSFLYGDNPIYKFTESVFVGVSAAYAMVVAFWTEIMTNLYAKLLPGLARITFYPDIDSTARPDYL
;
A
#
# COMPACT_ATOMS: atom_id res chain seq x y z
N MET A 1 -26.64 18.83 -25.59
CA MET A 1 -25.36 18.26 -25.10
C MET A 1 -24.70 19.05 -23.95
N LYS A 2 -25.24 20.18 -23.44
CA LYS A 2 -24.55 21.05 -22.46
C LYS A 2 -24.99 20.93 -20.98
N GLN A 3 -26.17 20.36 -20.69
CA GLN A 3 -26.73 20.41 -19.34
C GLN A 3 -26.20 19.31 -18.41
N SER A 4 -25.89 18.12 -18.93
CA SER A 4 -25.38 16.99 -18.14
C SER A 4 -23.95 17.24 -17.63
N THR A 5 -23.05 17.71 -18.49
CA THR A 5 -21.67 18.03 -18.11
C THR A 5 -21.62 19.14 -17.06
N LEU A 6 -22.54 20.12 -17.13
CA LEU A 6 -22.60 21.23 -16.18
C LEU A 6 -22.93 20.78 -14.75
N ILE A 7 -23.88 19.85 -14.58
CA ILE A 7 -24.25 19.29 -13.26
C ILE A 7 -23.05 18.55 -12.63
N TRP A 8 -22.36 17.73 -13.42
CA TRP A 8 -21.18 17.00 -12.94
C TRP A 8 -20.01 17.91 -12.60
N THR A 9 -19.84 19.01 -13.36
CA THR A 9 -18.80 20.01 -13.05
C THR A 9 -19.09 20.72 -11.73
N ILE A 10 -20.36 21.11 -11.49
CA ILE A 10 -20.78 21.72 -10.23
C ILE A 10 -20.57 20.76 -9.07
N LEU A 11 -20.91 19.47 -9.22
CA LEU A 11 -20.72 18.46 -8.18
C LEU A 11 -19.25 18.25 -7.81
N MET A 12 -18.35 18.22 -8.80
CA MET A 12 -16.90 18.08 -8.56
C MET A 12 -16.28 19.34 -7.96
N VAL A 13 -16.68 20.53 -8.43
CA VAL A 13 -16.22 21.79 -7.85
C VAL A 13 -16.74 21.94 -6.42
N ALA A 14 -18.00 21.58 -6.16
CA ALA A 14 -18.57 21.55 -4.81
C ALA A 14 -17.87 20.53 -3.91
N GLY A 15 -17.58 19.32 -4.41
CA GLY A 15 -16.84 18.29 -3.68
C GLY A 15 -15.40 18.70 -3.38
N GLY A 16 -14.69 19.28 -4.34
CA GLY A 16 -13.35 19.83 -4.16
C GLY A 16 -13.33 21.00 -3.17
N ALA A 17 -14.28 21.93 -3.29
CA ALA A 17 -14.45 23.03 -2.35
C ALA A 17 -14.80 22.54 -0.94
N PHE A 18 -15.64 21.50 -0.83
CA PHE A 18 -15.96 20.86 0.44
C PHE A 18 -14.73 20.21 1.09
N LEU A 19 -13.86 19.57 0.30
CA LEU A 19 -12.59 19.01 0.80
C LEU A 19 -11.62 20.10 1.28
N LEU A 20 -11.50 21.19 0.54
CA LEU A 20 -10.67 22.34 0.96
C LEU A 20 -11.24 23.02 2.22
N PHE A 21 -12.56 23.09 2.35
CA PHE A 21 -13.22 23.57 3.56
C PHE A 21 -12.99 22.63 4.76
N GLN A 22 -13.06 21.32 4.54
CA GLN A 22 -12.67 20.28 5.49
C GLN A 22 -11.23 20.48 5.97
N ALA A 23 -10.31 20.68 5.03
CA ALA A 23 -8.90 20.92 5.30
C ALA A 23 -8.65 22.19 6.11
N SER A 24 -9.37 23.27 5.81
CA SER A 24 -9.28 24.52 6.56
C SER A 24 -9.78 24.40 8.00
N LYS A 25 -10.65 23.43 8.31
CA LYS A 25 -11.08 23.13 9.68
C LYS A 25 -10.04 22.33 10.49
N GLY A 26 -8.90 22.00 9.89
CA GLY A 26 -7.84 21.20 10.52
C GLY A 26 -7.99 19.70 10.31
N ASN A 27 -9.07 19.27 9.63
CA ASN A 27 -9.31 17.87 9.31
C ASN A 27 -8.45 17.44 8.13
N GLY A 28 -7.82 16.27 8.23
CA GLY A 28 -6.85 15.80 7.24
C GLY A 28 -5.39 15.89 7.69
N ARG A 29 -5.13 16.12 8.99
CA ARG A 29 -3.81 15.94 9.62
C ARG A 29 -3.83 14.64 10.42
N VAL A 30 -2.86 13.76 10.17
CA VAL A 30 -2.79 12.45 10.84
C VAL A 30 -1.77 12.51 11.98
N TYR A 31 -2.18 12.08 13.17
CA TYR A 31 -1.33 11.97 14.35
C TYR A 31 -1.10 10.50 14.69
N VAL A 32 0.09 10.20 15.21
CA VAL A 32 0.52 8.85 15.58
C VAL A 32 1.12 8.82 16.97
N ARG A 33 0.90 7.70 17.66
CA ARG A 33 1.51 7.35 18.94
C ARG A 33 2.38 6.11 18.75
N GLU A 34 3.52 6.07 19.41
CA GLU A 34 4.42 4.92 19.43
C GLU A 34 4.02 4.00 20.58
N ILE A 35 3.38 2.87 20.26
CA ILE A 35 3.00 1.90 21.30
C ILE A 35 4.02 0.75 21.25
N PRO A 36 4.74 0.46 22.36
CA PRO A 36 5.57 -0.73 22.44
C PRO A 36 4.65 -1.95 22.48
N VAL A 37 4.69 -2.76 21.44
CA VAL A 37 3.96 -4.02 21.38
C VAL A 37 4.95 -5.11 21.75
N GLU A 38 4.70 -5.73 22.90
CA GLU A 38 5.43 -6.91 23.35
C GLU A 38 4.72 -8.14 22.78
N ALA A 39 5.39 -8.87 21.90
CA ALA A 39 4.90 -10.16 21.45
C ALA A 39 5.72 -11.26 22.09
N GLN A 40 5.00 -12.12 22.81
CA GLN A 40 5.53 -13.34 23.39
C GLN A 40 5.36 -14.43 22.34
N ALA A 41 6.46 -14.88 21.75
CA ALA A 41 6.44 -16.07 20.91
C ALA A 41 6.46 -17.30 21.84
N SER A 42 5.33 -17.99 22.00
CA SER A 42 5.29 -19.27 22.69
C SER A 42 5.97 -20.33 21.82
N GLN A 43 7.28 -20.54 22.02
CA GLN A 43 8.04 -21.61 21.37
C GLN A 43 7.96 -22.86 22.27
N PRO A 44 7.59 -24.06 21.74
CA PRO A 44 7.27 -25.21 22.59
C PRO A 44 8.46 -25.79 23.38
N GLU A 45 9.71 -25.35 23.14
CA GLU A 45 10.89 -25.90 23.83
C GLU A 45 12.11 -24.94 23.82
N GLY A 46 11.90 -23.63 24.05
CA GLY A 46 12.99 -22.65 24.10
C GLY A 46 12.62 -21.39 24.90
N GLU A 47 13.62 -20.73 25.48
CA GLU A 47 13.49 -19.55 26.37
C GLU A 47 12.48 -18.52 25.84
N GLU A 48 11.69 -17.96 26.75
CA GLU A 48 10.60 -17.03 26.48
C GLU A 48 11.15 -15.69 25.94
N GLN A 49 11.36 -15.61 24.62
CA GLN A 49 11.87 -14.40 23.99
C GLN A 49 10.75 -13.37 23.80
N VAL A 50 10.79 -12.32 24.62
CA VAL A 50 9.89 -11.16 24.50
C VAL A 50 10.43 -10.25 23.40
N TYR A 51 9.83 -10.33 22.22
CA TYR A 51 10.15 -9.42 21.13
C TYR A 51 9.38 -8.12 21.33
N ARG A 52 10.10 -7.02 21.61
CA ARG A 52 9.52 -5.67 21.72
C ARG A 52 9.71 -4.94 20.40
N TRP A 53 8.62 -4.60 19.72
CA TRP A 53 8.65 -3.71 18.56
C TRP A 53 7.76 -2.49 18.76
N THR A 54 8.17 -1.39 18.15
CA THR A 54 7.42 -0.13 18.21
C THR A 54 6.40 -0.10 17.07
N ARG A 55 5.11 -0.02 17.38
CA ARG A 55 4.04 0.14 16.37
C ARG A 55 3.55 1.59 16.38
N TYR A 56 3.56 2.22 15.21
CA TYR A 56 2.91 3.51 14.98
C TYR A 56 1.40 3.31 14.83
N GLN A 57 0.63 3.68 15.85
CA GLN A 57 -0.83 3.65 15.80
C GLN A 57 -1.39 5.03 15.48
N GLN A 58 -2.35 5.11 14.56
CA GLN A 58 -3.04 6.35 14.26
C GLN A 58 -4.00 6.68 15.40
N VAL A 59 -3.93 7.94 15.86
CA VAL A 59 -4.66 8.41 17.04
C VAL A 59 -5.85 9.24 16.61
N THR A 60 -6.97 9.08 17.31
CA THR A 60 -8.21 9.84 17.07
C THR A 60 -8.07 11.27 17.62
N GLU A 61 -8.82 12.24 17.09
CA GLU A 61 -8.67 13.66 17.46
C GLU A 61 -8.86 13.96 18.96
N ALA A 62 -9.58 13.10 19.68
CA ALA A 62 -9.79 13.21 21.13
C ALA A 62 -8.50 13.05 21.96
N GLU A 63 -7.49 12.37 21.40
CA GLU A 63 -6.24 12.00 22.07
C GLU A 63 -5.04 12.79 21.49
N LYS A 64 -5.30 13.92 20.85
CA LYS A 64 -4.27 14.75 20.20
C LYS A 64 -3.41 15.53 21.22
N GLY A 65 -3.87 15.66 22.47
CA GLY A 65 -3.23 16.46 23.52
C GLY A 65 -2.17 15.71 24.34
N GLU A 66 -2.06 14.40 24.14
CA GLU A 66 -1.17 13.54 24.90
C GLU A 66 0.30 13.76 24.50
N PRO A 67 1.24 13.74 25.46
CA PRO A 67 2.66 14.08 25.23
C PRO A 67 3.38 13.11 24.28
N ASP A 68 2.81 11.93 24.04
CA ASP A 68 3.36 10.88 23.17
C ASP A 68 2.80 10.91 21.74
N VAL A 69 1.98 11.92 21.41
CA VAL A 69 1.31 12.02 20.10
C VAL A 69 2.05 12.97 19.19
N ARG A 70 2.50 12.45 18.06
CA ARG A 70 3.30 13.18 17.07
C ARG A 70 2.57 13.31 15.75
N PHE A 71 2.76 14.44 15.09
CA PHE A 71 2.27 14.66 13.74
C PHE A 71 3.04 13.79 12.73
N SER A 72 2.33 13.02 11.92
CA SER A 72 2.94 12.21 10.86
C SER A 72 2.76 12.88 9.50
N LEU A 73 3.88 13.40 8.97
CA LEU A 73 3.93 13.95 7.61
C LEU A 73 3.60 12.89 6.56
N SER A 74 4.21 11.71 6.63
CA SER A 74 4.02 10.64 5.65
C SER A 74 2.57 10.18 5.54
N ARG A 75 1.88 9.98 6.67
CA ARG A 75 0.47 9.57 6.68
C ARG A 75 -0.46 10.69 6.22
N THR A 76 -0.14 11.94 6.58
CA THR A 76 -0.90 13.10 6.11
C THR A 76 -0.78 13.25 4.60
N LEU A 77 0.44 13.17 4.05
CA LEU A 77 0.65 13.21 2.59
C LEU A 77 -0.06 12.04 1.90
N GLY A 78 0.03 10.82 2.44
CA GLY A 78 -0.68 9.66 1.90
C GLY A 78 -2.20 9.85 1.87
N LEU A 79 -2.78 10.43 2.92
CA LEU A 79 -4.21 10.75 2.97
C LEU A 79 -4.62 11.73 1.87
N TRP A 80 -3.82 12.79 1.66
CA TRP A 80 -4.08 13.77 0.61
C TRP A 80 -3.91 13.18 -0.79
N VAL A 81 -2.86 12.38 -1.02
CA VAL A 81 -2.67 11.65 -2.28
C VAL A 81 -3.88 10.74 -2.54
N ALA A 82 -4.38 10.02 -1.55
CA ALA A 82 -5.58 9.18 -1.70
C ALA A 82 -6.84 10.00 -2.04
N ALA A 83 -7.04 11.14 -1.38
CA ALA A 83 -8.15 12.04 -1.68
C ALA A 83 -8.07 12.59 -3.12
N PHE A 84 -6.89 13.04 -3.56
CA PHE A 84 -6.67 13.52 -4.93
C PHE A 84 -6.85 12.41 -5.97
N SER A 85 -6.33 11.21 -5.73
CA SER A 85 -6.52 10.05 -6.62
C SER A 85 -8.00 9.66 -6.75
N THR A 86 -8.76 9.75 -5.66
CA THR A 86 -10.21 9.48 -5.67
C THR A 86 -10.95 10.51 -6.52
N LEU A 87 -10.62 11.79 -6.35
CA LEU A 87 -11.18 12.86 -7.17
C LEU A 87 -10.76 12.72 -8.64
N ALA A 88 -9.51 12.35 -8.89
CA ALA A 88 -8.98 12.14 -10.24
C ALA A 88 -9.66 10.97 -10.97
N ILE A 89 -9.98 9.87 -10.29
CA ILE A 89 -10.76 8.77 -10.89
C ILE A 89 -12.21 9.20 -11.19
N PHE A 90 -12.83 9.96 -10.29
CA PHE A 90 -14.18 10.49 -10.52
C PHE A 90 -14.23 11.54 -11.63
N SER A 91 -13.09 12.11 -12.04
CA SER A 91 -13.02 12.98 -13.21
C SER A 91 -13.46 12.29 -14.51
N PHE A 92 -13.50 10.95 -14.57
CA PHE A 92 -14.09 10.21 -15.70
C PHE A 92 -15.54 10.63 -16.01
N LEU A 93 -16.35 10.90 -14.97
CA LEU A 93 -17.75 11.27 -15.15
C LEU A 93 -17.96 12.61 -15.87
N TYR A 94 -16.92 13.44 -15.88
CA TYR A 94 -16.91 14.71 -16.60
C TYR A 94 -16.50 14.56 -18.07
N GLY A 95 -15.77 13.49 -18.40
CA GLY A 95 -15.22 13.20 -19.73
C GLY A 95 -13.72 12.90 -19.69
N ASP A 96 -13.13 12.71 -20.88
CA ASP A 96 -11.70 12.44 -21.06
C ASP A 96 -10.83 13.66 -20.68
N ASN A 97 -10.33 13.70 -19.44
CA ASN A 97 -9.35 14.69 -18.97
C ASN A 97 -7.94 14.07 -18.90
N PRO A 98 -6.86 14.79 -19.27
CA PRO A 98 -5.48 14.34 -19.04
C PRO A 98 -5.20 13.80 -17.63
N ILE A 99 -5.80 14.40 -16.60
CA ILE A 99 -5.67 13.95 -15.20
C ILE A 99 -6.27 12.56 -15.00
N TYR A 100 -7.42 12.30 -15.62
CA TYR A 100 -8.06 10.99 -15.57
C TYR A 100 -7.20 9.93 -16.28
N LYS A 101 -6.75 10.20 -17.51
CA LYS A 101 -5.91 9.26 -18.28
C LYS A 101 -4.57 8.95 -17.59
N PHE A 102 -3.98 9.94 -16.92
CA PHE A 102 -2.81 9.73 -16.09
C PHE A 102 -3.12 8.79 -14.92
N THR A 103 -4.19 9.08 -14.18
CA THR A 103 -4.59 8.28 -13.01
C THR A 103 -4.93 6.85 -13.42
N GLU A 104 -5.69 6.66 -14.49
CA GLU A 104 -5.98 5.36 -15.09
C GLU A 104 -4.70 4.58 -15.42
N SER A 105 -3.74 5.22 -16.12
CA SER A 105 -2.46 4.60 -16.47
C SER A 105 -1.65 4.21 -15.24
N VAL A 106 -1.67 5.02 -14.19
CA VAL A 106 -1.00 4.71 -12.91
C VAL A 106 -1.66 3.49 -12.25
N PHE A 107 -2.99 3.45 -12.12
CA PHE A 107 -3.68 2.32 -11.50
C PHE A 107 -3.49 1.01 -12.27
N VAL A 108 -3.63 1.04 -13.60
CA VAL A 108 -3.39 -0.12 -14.47
C VAL A 108 -1.92 -0.53 -14.41
N GLY A 109 -0.99 0.42 -14.42
CA GLY A 109 0.44 0.18 -14.30
C GLY A 109 0.84 -0.50 -12.99
N VAL A 110 0.29 -0.04 -11.85
CA VAL A 110 0.51 -0.67 -10.54
C VAL A 110 -0.03 -2.10 -10.51
N SER A 111 -1.21 -2.34 -11.11
CA SER A 111 -1.77 -3.69 -11.22
C SER A 111 -0.89 -4.62 -12.08
N ALA A 112 -0.44 -4.14 -13.24
CA ALA A 112 0.45 -4.89 -14.12
C ALA A 112 1.82 -5.16 -13.47
N ALA A 113 2.38 -4.18 -12.76
CA ALA A 113 3.65 -4.34 -12.04
C ALA A 113 3.54 -5.39 -10.94
N TYR A 114 2.46 -5.37 -10.15
CA TYR A 114 2.23 -6.40 -9.13
C TYR A 114 2.15 -7.79 -9.76
N ALA A 115 1.35 -7.96 -10.83
CA ALA A 115 1.24 -9.23 -11.53
C ALA A 115 2.59 -9.71 -12.07
N MET A 116 3.40 -8.80 -12.63
CA MET A 116 4.74 -9.10 -13.13
C MET A 116 5.69 -9.57 -12.01
N VAL A 117 5.71 -8.89 -10.85
CA VAL A 117 6.57 -9.27 -9.72
C VAL A 117 6.18 -10.63 -9.16
N VAL A 118 4.88 -10.89 -9.03
CA VAL A 118 4.38 -12.20 -8.58
C VAL A 118 4.79 -13.28 -9.58
N ALA A 119 4.52 -13.08 -10.87
CA ALA A 119 4.89 -14.04 -11.92
C ALA A 119 6.40 -14.27 -12.00
N PHE A 120 7.22 -13.24 -11.75
CA PHE A 120 8.68 -13.39 -11.71
C PHE A 120 9.10 -14.33 -10.58
N TRP A 121 8.54 -14.20 -9.38
CA TRP A 121 8.90 -15.07 -8.25
C TRP A 121 8.30 -16.47 -8.36
N THR A 122 7.08 -16.62 -8.86
CA THR A 122 6.43 -17.94 -8.98
C THR A 122 6.90 -18.70 -10.21
N GLU A 123 6.92 -18.06 -11.38
CA GLU A 123 7.23 -18.74 -12.64
C GLU A 123 8.73 -18.78 -12.90
N ILE A 124 9.40 -17.64 -12.85
CA ILE A 124 10.81 -17.58 -13.23
C ILE A 124 11.71 -18.15 -12.13
N MET A 125 11.52 -17.74 -10.87
CA MET A 125 12.39 -18.23 -9.80
C MET A 125 12.02 -19.65 -9.37
N THR A 126 10.74 -19.93 -9.13
CA THR A 126 10.34 -21.24 -8.60
C THR A 126 10.21 -22.28 -9.72
N ASN A 127 9.43 -22.04 -10.76
CA ASN A 127 9.20 -23.06 -11.79
C ASN A 127 10.37 -23.23 -12.77
N LEU A 128 11.07 -22.16 -13.13
CA LEU A 128 12.18 -22.23 -14.09
C LEU A 128 13.53 -22.44 -13.37
N TYR A 129 13.96 -21.53 -12.50
CA TYR A 129 15.30 -21.57 -11.91
C TYR A 129 15.48 -22.74 -10.93
N ALA A 130 14.52 -22.98 -10.03
CA ALA A 130 14.65 -24.08 -9.06
C ALA A 130 14.60 -25.47 -9.73
N LYS A 131 13.80 -25.65 -10.80
CA LYS A 131 13.72 -26.92 -11.53
C LYS A 131 14.89 -27.18 -12.46
N LEU A 132 15.44 -26.13 -13.08
CA LEU A 132 16.52 -26.29 -14.05
C LEU A 132 17.91 -26.39 -13.38
N LEU A 133 18.10 -25.69 -12.26
CA LEU A 133 19.38 -25.60 -11.54
C LEU A 133 19.19 -25.84 -10.03
N PRO A 134 18.73 -27.04 -9.60
CA PRO A 134 18.38 -27.31 -8.20
C PRO A 134 19.58 -27.12 -7.24
N GLY A 135 20.79 -27.45 -7.67
CA GLY A 135 22.00 -27.29 -6.85
C GLY A 135 22.36 -25.83 -6.55
N LEU A 136 22.20 -24.92 -7.51
CA LEU A 136 22.48 -23.49 -7.31
C LEU A 136 21.31 -22.77 -6.62
N ALA A 137 20.07 -23.16 -6.90
CA ALA A 137 18.90 -22.62 -6.22
C ALA A 137 18.95 -22.87 -4.70
N ARG A 138 19.42 -24.07 -4.31
CA ARG A 138 19.56 -24.47 -2.90
C ARG A 138 20.49 -23.56 -2.11
N ILE A 139 21.63 -23.18 -2.70
CA ILE A 139 22.64 -22.39 -1.99
C ILE A 139 22.33 -20.90 -1.93
N THR A 140 21.38 -20.39 -2.74
CA THR A 140 21.11 -18.95 -2.82
C THR A 140 19.77 -18.55 -2.22
N PHE A 141 18.65 -19.14 -2.67
CA PHE A 141 17.31 -18.63 -2.33
C PHE A 141 16.32 -19.70 -1.86
N TYR A 142 16.64 -20.99 -1.99
CA TYR A 142 15.74 -22.10 -1.67
C TYR A 142 16.44 -23.23 -0.89
N PRO A 143 16.89 -22.99 0.35
CA PRO A 143 17.68 -23.95 1.12
C PRO A 143 16.94 -25.27 1.45
N ASP A 144 15.60 -25.25 1.38
CA ASP A 144 14.71 -26.37 1.71
C ASP A 144 14.52 -27.40 0.57
N ILE A 145 15.10 -27.16 -0.61
CA ILE A 145 15.03 -28.13 -1.72
C ILE A 145 15.78 -29.42 -1.33
N ASP A 146 15.15 -30.57 -1.57
CA ASP A 146 15.73 -31.89 -1.30
C ASP A 146 17.10 -32.04 -1.98
N SER A 147 18.09 -32.49 -1.21
CA SER A 147 19.45 -32.76 -1.68
C SER A 147 19.54 -33.77 -2.83
N THR A 148 18.49 -34.57 -3.03
CA THR A 148 18.40 -35.57 -4.10
C THR A 148 17.65 -35.08 -5.34
N ALA A 149 17.12 -33.84 -5.32
CA ALA A 149 16.34 -33.28 -6.42
C ALA A 149 17.14 -33.27 -7.73
N ARG A 150 16.66 -34.03 -8.72
CA ARG A 150 17.24 -34.09 -10.05
C ARG A 150 16.57 -33.05 -10.95
N PRO A 151 17.31 -32.46 -11.90
CA PRO A 151 16.71 -31.56 -12.86
C PRO A 151 15.65 -32.28 -13.71
N ASP A 152 14.49 -31.66 -13.90
CA ASP A 152 13.30 -32.19 -14.60
C ASP A 152 13.49 -32.36 -16.14
N TYR A 153 14.72 -32.39 -16.66
CA TYR A 153 15.03 -32.53 -18.10
C TYR A 153 15.78 -33.84 -18.45
N LEU A 154 15.97 -34.74 -17.49
CA LEU A 154 16.58 -36.07 -17.65
C LEU A 154 15.56 -37.16 -17.26
#